data_AF-A0A1Q3B9U3-F1
#
_entry.id   AF-A0A1Q3B9U3-F1
#
_cell.length_a   1.000
_cell.length_b   1.000
_cell.length_c   1.000
_cell.angle_alpha   90.00
_cell.angle_beta   90.00
_cell.angle_gamma   90.00
#
_symmetry.space_group_name_H-M   'P 1'
#
loop_
_entity.id
_entity.type
_entity.pdbx_description
1 polymer ?
#
loop_
_entity_poly.entity_id
_entity_poly.type
_entity_poly.pdbx_seq_one_letter_code
_entity_poly.pdbx_strand_id
1 'polypeptide(L)'
;MAAEANNFMPLVSKIYCSSSQMVLVVRRRPHVVNGGGFVVTDCAQKVVFHVDGCGVVGSKGELILRDGNGDPLLLIRRKGGVVEALCIHKKWKGYTFEYEGLQKSVFSLKEPIGNSCLARNNAIRISIDPRVSNKNWDFEIKGYFPERDCSILDSGGIVVAQIGVKEEVNKLMTSKDLYHVVVKPGIDQAFVFGVIAVLDYIHGESTRC
;
A
#
# COMPACT_ATOMS: atom_id res chain seq x y z
N MET A 1 13.44 -12.55 33.36
CA MET A 1 12.94 -12.63 31.97
C MET A 1 12.44 -11.25 31.60
N ALA A 2 13.20 -10.51 30.78
CA ALA A 2 12.80 -9.20 30.32
C ALA A 2 11.68 -9.39 29.28
N ALA A 3 10.55 -8.70 29.47
CA ALA A 3 9.53 -8.60 28.44
C ALA A 3 10.16 -7.86 27.25
N GLU A 4 10.36 -8.56 26.12
CA GLU A 4 10.67 -7.88 24.86
C GLU A 4 9.52 -6.90 24.60
N ALA A 5 9.84 -5.61 24.56
CA ALA A 5 8.89 -4.60 24.13
C ALA A 5 8.44 -4.97 22.71
N ASN A 6 7.20 -5.44 22.56
CA ASN A 6 6.61 -5.69 21.26
C ASN A 6 6.53 -4.34 20.52
N ASN A 7 7.56 -4.05 19.71
CA ASN A 7 7.67 -2.86 18.87
C ASN A 7 6.71 -2.96 17.68
N PHE A 8 5.42 -3.05 17.97
CA PHE A 8 4.37 -2.99 16.96
C PHE A 8 4.15 -1.54 16.54
N MET A 9 3.97 -1.33 15.25
CA MET A 9 3.61 -0.04 14.66
C MET A 9 2.23 -0.16 14.02
N PRO A 10 1.15 -0.22 14.83
CA PRO A 10 -0.21 -0.30 14.31
C PRO A 10 -0.64 1.05 13.73
N LEU A 11 -1.02 1.06 12.46
CA LEU A 11 -1.49 2.27 11.76
C LEU A 11 -2.97 2.18 11.42
N VAL A 12 -3.43 0.98 11.06
CA VAL A 12 -4.82 0.61 10.83
C VAL A 12 -5.35 -0.12 12.05
N SER A 13 -4.70 -1.21 12.46
CA SER A 13 -5.07 -1.96 13.65
C SER A 13 -3.98 -2.92 14.10
N LYS A 14 -3.85 -3.09 15.41
CA LYS A 14 -2.90 -4.02 16.04
C LYS A 14 -3.12 -5.48 15.62
N ILE A 15 -4.34 -5.85 15.23
CA ILE A 15 -4.64 -7.22 14.77
C ILE A 15 -3.92 -7.58 13.46
N TYR A 16 -3.51 -6.57 12.68
CA TYR A 16 -2.75 -6.74 11.44
C TYR A 16 -1.23 -6.68 11.66
N CYS A 17 -0.76 -6.57 12.90
CA CYS A 17 0.65 -6.67 13.26
C CYS A 17 0.96 -8.10 13.73
N SER A 18 1.97 -8.72 13.11
CA SER A 18 2.47 -10.04 13.53
C SER A 18 3.78 -9.88 14.31
N SER A 19 4.01 -10.71 15.34
CA SER A 19 5.33 -10.78 16.01
C SER A 19 6.39 -11.50 15.17
N SER A 20 5.98 -12.15 14.07
CA SER A 20 6.85 -12.85 13.15
C SER A 20 6.79 -12.23 11.76
N GLN A 21 7.81 -12.49 10.95
CA GLN A 21 7.82 -12.07 9.55
C GLN A 21 6.70 -12.77 8.79
N MET A 22 5.93 -11.99 8.03
CA MET A 22 4.81 -12.52 7.23
C MET A 22 5.20 -12.56 5.75
N VAL A 23 4.86 -13.65 5.08
CA VAL A 23 4.97 -13.78 3.62
C VAL A 23 3.55 -13.93 3.09
N LEU A 24 3.16 -13.01 2.20
CA LEU A 24 1.84 -12.94 1.62
C LEU A 24 1.96 -12.98 0.10
N VAL A 25 0.99 -13.60 -0.54
CA VAL A 25 0.94 -13.79 -1.99
C VAL A 25 -0.14 -12.89 -2.56
N VAL A 26 0.24 -12.09 -3.55
CA VAL A 26 -0.67 -11.18 -4.24
C VAL A 26 -0.87 -11.67 -5.65
N ARG A 27 -2.13 -11.79 -6.04
CA ARG A 27 -2.50 -12.01 -7.44
C ARG A 27 -2.57 -10.67 -8.15
N ARG A 28 -1.75 -10.48 -9.18
CA ARG A 28 -1.77 -9.31 -10.05
C ARG A 28 -3.21 -9.07 -10.53
N ARG A 29 -3.57 -7.78 -10.59
CA ARG A 29 -4.89 -7.36 -11.08
C ARG A 29 -5.09 -7.92 -12.50
N PRO A 30 -6.18 -8.66 -12.76
CA PRO A 30 -6.50 -9.07 -14.13
C PRO A 30 -6.75 -7.82 -14.99
N HIS A 31 -6.46 -7.89 -16.28
CA HIS A 31 -6.80 -6.81 -17.20
C HIS A 31 -8.33 -6.75 -17.37
N VAL A 32 -8.99 -5.96 -16.53
CA VAL A 32 -10.43 -5.71 -16.59
C VAL A 32 -10.69 -4.24 -16.91
N VAL A 33 -11.60 -4.00 -17.85
CA VAL A 33 -11.88 -2.69 -18.46
C VAL A 33 -12.22 -1.61 -17.43
N ASN A 34 -12.84 -1.99 -16.31
CA ASN A 34 -13.35 -1.03 -15.32
C ASN A 34 -12.36 -0.68 -14.22
N GLY A 35 -11.13 -1.20 -14.19
CA GLY A 35 -10.18 -0.85 -13.13
C GLY A 35 -10.44 -1.56 -11.79
N GLY A 36 -10.63 -2.89 -11.85
CA GLY A 36 -10.99 -3.77 -10.73
C GLY A 36 -9.95 -3.88 -9.60
N GLY A 37 -9.90 -5.02 -8.92
CA GLY A 37 -9.13 -5.21 -7.69
C GLY A 37 -7.99 -6.20 -7.74
N PHE A 38 -7.31 -6.39 -6.62
CA PHE A 38 -6.44 -7.54 -6.41
C PHE A 38 -6.74 -8.23 -5.08
N VAL A 39 -6.29 -9.47 -4.97
CA VAL A 39 -6.51 -10.33 -3.79
C VAL A 39 -5.16 -10.69 -3.19
N VAL A 40 -5.10 -10.65 -1.87
CA VAL A 40 -3.95 -11.03 -1.06
C VAL A 40 -4.28 -12.28 -0.27
N THR A 41 -3.41 -13.27 -0.34
CA THR A 41 -3.54 -14.55 0.35
C THR A 41 -2.33 -14.83 1.21
N ASP A 42 -2.49 -15.70 2.21
CA ASP A 42 -1.35 -16.30 2.90
C ASP A 42 -0.76 -17.48 2.09
N CYS A 43 0.29 -18.11 2.61
CA CYS A 43 0.92 -19.27 1.97
C CYS A 43 -0.01 -20.51 1.90
N ALA A 44 -1.08 -20.55 2.70
CA ALA A 44 -2.10 -21.60 2.66
C ALA A 44 -3.25 -21.26 1.69
N GLN A 45 -3.08 -20.21 0.86
CA GLN A 45 -4.08 -19.70 -0.10
C GLN A 45 -5.36 -19.18 0.56
N LYS A 46 -5.35 -18.93 1.87
CA LYS A 46 -6.48 -18.27 2.53
C LYS A 46 -6.42 -16.77 2.22
N VAL A 47 -7.55 -16.19 1.86
CA VAL A 47 -7.64 -14.75 1.60
C VAL A 47 -7.48 -13.97 2.90
N VAL A 48 -6.58 -12.99 2.88
CA VAL A 48 -6.27 -12.11 4.00
C VAL A 48 -6.77 -10.70 3.74
N PHE A 49 -6.67 -10.22 2.49
CA PHE A 49 -7.17 -8.91 2.08
C PHE A 49 -7.73 -8.91 0.67
N HIS A 50 -8.69 -8.01 0.43
CA HIS A 50 -9.15 -7.62 -0.90
C HIS A 50 -8.89 -6.13 -1.11
N VAL A 51 -8.42 -5.75 -2.29
CA VAL A 51 -8.33 -4.36 -2.70
C VAL A 51 -9.30 -4.13 -3.84
N ASP A 52 -10.31 -3.30 -3.60
CA ASP A 52 -11.25 -2.84 -4.60
C ASP A 52 -10.71 -1.61 -5.30
N GLY A 53 -10.63 -1.66 -6.64
CA GLY A 53 -10.28 -0.52 -7.46
C GLY A 53 -11.48 0.32 -7.90
N CYS A 54 -11.21 1.36 -8.67
CA CYS A 54 -12.21 2.34 -9.10
C CYS A 54 -13.41 1.73 -9.83
N GLY A 55 -13.26 0.58 -10.50
CA GLY A 55 -14.39 -0.10 -11.16
C GLY A 55 -15.37 -0.78 -10.22
N VAL A 56 -14.89 -1.21 -9.07
CA VAL A 56 -15.72 -1.82 -8.02
C VAL A 56 -16.30 -0.73 -7.13
N VAL A 57 -15.50 0.29 -6.83
CA VAL A 57 -15.91 1.45 -6.01
C VAL A 57 -16.86 2.38 -6.78
N GLY A 58 -16.76 2.42 -8.11
CA GLY A 58 -17.55 3.32 -8.97
C GLY A 58 -17.02 4.75 -9.03
N SER A 59 -15.82 5.02 -8.51
CA SER A 59 -15.26 6.37 -8.40
C SER A 59 -13.77 6.39 -8.75
N LYS A 60 -13.38 7.27 -9.68
CA LYS A 60 -11.99 7.41 -10.12
C LYS A 60 -11.12 7.98 -9.00
N GLY A 61 -9.99 7.33 -8.76
CA GLY A 61 -9.06 7.77 -7.72
C GLY A 61 -9.49 7.36 -6.31
N GLU A 62 -10.48 6.48 -6.17
CA GLU A 62 -10.83 5.83 -4.92
C GLU A 62 -10.51 4.34 -4.97
N LEU A 63 -10.02 3.83 -3.84
CA LEU A 63 -9.74 2.42 -3.59
C LEU A 63 -10.26 2.05 -2.21
N ILE A 64 -10.65 0.79 -2.00
CA ILE A 64 -11.01 0.27 -0.68
C ILE A 64 -10.19 -0.98 -0.38
N LEU A 65 -9.46 -0.98 0.73
CA LEU A 65 -8.87 -2.20 1.29
C LEU A 65 -9.87 -2.83 2.25
N ARG A 66 -10.13 -4.12 2.09
CA ARG A 66 -11.00 -4.93 2.95
C ARG A 66 -10.22 -6.09 3.55
N ASP A 67 -10.69 -6.57 4.70
CA ASP A 67 -10.19 -7.81 5.29
C ASP A 67 -10.66 -9.06 4.51
N GLY A 68 -10.26 -10.25 4.97
CA GLY A 68 -10.65 -11.52 4.36
C GLY A 68 -12.14 -11.87 4.46
N ASN A 69 -12.91 -11.16 5.29
CA ASN A 69 -14.37 -11.31 5.40
C ASN A 69 -15.12 -10.31 4.51
N GLY A 70 -14.44 -9.31 3.97
CA GLY A 70 -15.01 -8.25 3.13
C GLY A 70 -15.30 -6.94 3.87
N ASP A 71 -14.95 -6.85 5.16
CA ASP A 71 -15.16 -5.64 5.95
C ASP A 71 -14.15 -4.54 5.55
N PRO A 72 -14.60 -3.30 5.33
CA PRO A 72 -13.72 -2.22 4.89
C PRO A 72 -12.77 -1.78 6.00
N LEU A 73 -11.47 -1.78 5.69
CA LEU A 73 -10.40 -1.36 6.59
C LEU A 73 -9.86 0.03 6.27
N LEU A 74 -9.63 0.30 4.98
CA LEU A 74 -9.14 1.59 4.52
C LEU A 74 -9.92 2.07 3.31
N LEU A 75 -10.35 3.31 3.36
CA LEU A 75 -10.72 4.09 2.19
C LEU A 75 -9.52 4.91 1.74
N ILE A 76 -9.10 4.77 0.50
CA ILE A 76 -7.93 5.46 -0.04
C ILE A 76 -8.38 6.36 -1.18
N ARG A 77 -8.10 7.65 -1.06
CA ARG A 77 -8.55 8.68 -1.99
C ARG A 77 -7.39 9.48 -2.54
N ARG A 78 -7.39 9.69 -3.84
CA ARG A 78 -6.59 10.70 -4.50
C ARG A 78 -7.27 12.04 -4.29
N LYS A 79 -6.59 12.99 -3.66
CA LYS A 79 -7.06 14.39 -3.68
C LYS A 79 -6.87 14.95 -5.10
N GLY A 80 -7.93 15.57 -5.60
CA GLY A 80 -7.96 16.31 -6.85
C GLY A 80 -9.02 17.40 -6.74
N GLY A 81 -8.62 18.62 -6.41
CA GLY A 81 -9.50 19.78 -6.31
C GLY A 81 -9.00 20.99 -7.09
N VAL A 82 -9.83 22.03 -7.22
CA VAL A 82 -9.56 23.27 -7.97
C VAL A 82 -8.29 24.01 -7.48
N VAL A 83 -7.94 23.86 -6.19
CA VAL A 83 -6.73 24.41 -5.58
C VAL A 83 -5.46 23.60 -5.97
N GLU A 84 -5.62 22.34 -6.37
CA GLU A 84 -4.55 21.48 -6.87
C GLU A 84 -4.30 21.61 -8.37
N ALA A 85 -5.15 22.33 -9.14
CA ALA A 85 -4.77 22.76 -10.49
C ALA A 85 -3.49 23.62 -10.49
N LEU A 86 -3.15 24.20 -9.32
CA LEU A 86 -1.90 24.91 -9.05
C LEU A 86 -0.85 24.05 -8.31
N CYS A 87 -1.24 22.90 -7.72
CA CYS A 87 -0.30 21.96 -7.08
C CYS A 87 0.12 20.87 -8.06
N ILE A 88 1.41 20.90 -8.41
CA ILE A 88 2.06 19.92 -9.28
C ILE A 88 2.07 18.49 -8.67
N HIS A 89 1.78 18.36 -7.37
CA HIS A 89 1.88 17.10 -6.64
C HIS A 89 0.49 16.47 -6.38
N LYS A 90 0.19 15.39 -7.08
CA LYS A 90 -0.98 14.54 -6.76
C LYS A 90 -0.72 13.80 -5.44
N LYS A 91 -1.69 13.83 -4.53
CA LYS A 91 -1.56 13.24 -3.19
C LYS A 91 -2.66 12.23 -2.91
N TRP A 92 -2.28 11.09 -2.38
CA TRP A 92 -3.18 10.05 -1.86
C TRP A 92 -3.30 10.16 -0.36
N LYS A 93 -4.47 9.84 0.17
CA LYS A 93 -4.74 9.71 1.60
C LYS A 93 -5.49 8.43 1.90
N GLY A 94 -5.03 7.69 2.91
CA GLY A 94 -5.73 6.55 3.48
C GLY A 94 -6.49 6.96 4.74
N TYR A 95 -7.72 6.48 4.86
CA TYR A 95 -8.63 6.79 5.94
C TYR A 95 -9.14 5.49 6.57
N THR A 96 -9.12 5.43 7.90
CA THR A 96 -9.87 4.44 8.67
C THR A 96 -11.24 5.01 9.06
N PHE A 97 -12.14 4.14 9.47
CA PHE A 97 -13.47 4.50 9.95
C PHE A 97 -13.53 4.31 11.46
N GLU A 98 -13.96 5.35 12.17
CA GLU A 98 -14.31 5.23 13.59
C GLU A 98 -15.75 4.69 13.73
N TYR A 99 -16.11 4.25 14.94
CA TYR A 99 -17.43 3.66 15.22
C TYR A 99 -18.60 4.57 14.81
N GLU A 100 -18.43 5.89 14.90
CA GLU A 100 -19.42 6.90 14.52
C GLU A 100 -19.46 7.19 13.00
N GLY A 101 -18.70 6.44 12.19
CA GLY A 101 -18.55 6.67 10.75
C GLY A 101 -17.60 7.82 10.40
N LEU A 102 -16.96 8.45 11.39
CA LEU A 102 -15.98 9.51 11.18
C LEU A 102 -14.74 8.96 10.48
N GLN A 103 -14.29 9.63 9.41
CA GLN A 103 -13.09 9.25 8.68
C GLN A 103 -11.84 9.84 9.34
N LYS A 104 -10.92 8.97 9.76
CA LYS A 104 -9.63 9.36 10.33
C LYS A 104 -8.51 9.11 9.33
N SER A 105 -7.79 10.17 8.94
CA SER A 105 -6.59 10.06 8.10
C SER A 105 -5.50 9.30 8.85
N VAL A 106 -4.95 8.25 8.23
CA VAL A 106 -3.88 7.42 8.82
C VAL A 106 -2.55 7.54 8.10
N PHE A 107 -2.57 7.74 6.79
CA PHE A 107 -1.37 8.00 6.02
C PHE A 107 -1.67 8.86 4.80
N SER A 108 -0.60 9.43 4.25
CA SER A 108 -0.66 10.11 2.98
C SER A 108 0.58 9.86 2.13
N LEU A 109 0.39 9.68 0.83
CA LEU A 109 1.43 9.34 -0.14
C LEU A 109 1.46 10.40 -1.23
N LYS A 110 2.64 10.94 -1.52
CA LYS A 110 2.83 11.91 -2.62
C LYS A 110 3.25 11.17 -3.89
N GLU A 111 2.50 11.36 -4.97
CA GLU A 111 2.91 10.86 -6.28
C GLU A 111 4.21 11.56 -6.71
N PRO A 112 5.09 10.85 -7.45
CA PRO A 112 6.26 11.48 -8.02
C PRO A 112 5.83 12.45 -9.13
N ILE A 113 6.50 13.60 -9.22
CA ILE A 113 6.21 14.60 -10.27
C ILE A 113 6.75 14.05 -11.60
N GLY A 114 5.87 13.54 -12.44
CA GLY A 114 6.21 13.24 -13.83
C GLY A 114 6.49 14.53 -14.60
N ASN A 115 7.69 14.62 -15.21
CA ASN A 115 8.08 15.56 -16.28
C ASN A 115 8.63 16.94 -15.89
N SER A 116 9.28 17.12 -14.74
CA SER A 116 10.14 18.30 -14.54
C SER A 116 11.61 17.91 -14.57
N CYS A 117 12.34 18.41 -15.58
CA CYS A 117 13.80 18.31 -15.68
C CYS A 117 14.56 18.92 -14.48
N LEU A 118 13.85 19.53 -13.52
CA LEU A 118 14.39 20.22 -12.35
C LEU A 118 14.23 19.46 -11.02
N ALA A 119 13.42 18.39 -10.98
CA ALA A 119 13.20 17.63 -9.75
C ALA A 119 14.18 16.44 -9.67
N ARG A 120 15.30 16.63 -8.96
CA ARG A 120 16.34 15.60 -8.75
C ARG A 120 15.90 14.43 -7.84
N ASN A 121 14.64 14.37 -7.42
CA ASN A 121 14.17 13.39 -6.44
C ASN A 121 12.74 12.91 -6.73
N ASN A 122 12.64 11.81 -7.48
CA ASN A 122 11.37 11.14 -7.85
C ASN A 122 10.91 10.13 -6.79
N ALA A 123 11.39 10.21 -5.56
CA ALA A 123 11.05 9.25 -4.53
C ALA A 123 9.57 9.38 -4.10
N ILE A 124 8.86 8.25 -4.09
CA ILE A 124 7.50 8.17 -3.54
C ILE A 124 7.62 8.13 -2.02
N ARG A 125 7.09 9.16 -1.37
CA ARG A 125 7.18 9.34 0.09
C ARG A 125 5.83 9.26 0.74
N ILE A 126 5.82 8.65 1.91
CA ILE A 126 4.63 8.41 2.73
C ILE A 126 4.82 9.11 4.07
N SER A 127 3.79 9.80 4.53
CA SER A 127 3.70 10.39 5.87
C SER A 127 2.55 9.77 6.64
N ILE A 128 2.73 9.53 7.92
CA ILE A 128 1.70 9.06 8.85
C ILE A 128 0.93 10.25 9.42
N ASP A 129 -0.38 10.07 9.56
CA ASP A 129 -1.29 11.04 10.16
C ASP A 129 -1.88 10.48 11.47
N PRO A 130 -2.06 11.32 12.52
CA PRO A 130 -1.55 12.69 12.62
C PRO A 130 -0.02 12.71 12.67
N ARG A 131 0.58 13.78 12.16
CA ARG A 131 2.04 13.92 12.11
C ARG A 131 2.62 14.00 13.52
N VAL A 132 3.32 12.95 13.92
CA VAL A 132 4.07 12.90 15.18
C VAL A 132 5.55 13.29 14.97
N SER A 133 6.05 13.12 13.75
CA SER A 133 7.45 13.35 13.40
C SER A 133 7.68 14.75 12.82
N ASN A 134 8.82 15.34 13.18
CA ASN A 134 9.33 16.57 12.54
C ASN A 134 9.93 16.31 11.15
N LYS A 135 10.12 15.04 10.77
CA LYS A 135 10.57 14.70 9.41
C LYS A 135 9.45 14.96 8.40
N ASN A 136 9.84 15.26 7.17
CA ASN A 136 8.91 15.49 6.07
C ASN A 136 8.17 14.23 5.60
N TRP A 137 8.65 13.05 5.97
CA TRP A 137 8.14 11.73 5.60
C TRP A 137 8.56 10.67 6.62
N ASP A 138 7.79 9.59 6.69
CA ASP A 138 7.98 8.47 7.64
C ASP A 138 8.40 7.19 6.92
N PHE A 139 7.96 7.01 5.68
CA PHE A 139 8.41 5.93 4.79
C PHE A 139 8.73 6.42 3.38
N GLU A 140 9.56 5.67 2.67
CA GLU A 140 9.97 5.91 1.30
C GLU A 140 9.93 4.61 0.49
N ILE A 141 9.49 4.69 -0.77
CA ILE A 141 9.53 3.57 -1.70
C ILE A 141 10.84 3.62 -2.49
N LYS A 142 11.54 2.49 -2.53
CA LYS A 142 12.76 2.30 -3.33
C LYS A 142 12.58 1.14 -4.30
N GLY A 143 13.13 1.24 -5.50
CA GLY A 143 13.01 0.23 -6.55
C GLY A 143 11.92 0.56 -7.57
N TYR A 144 11.45 -0.44 -8.31
CA TYR A 144 10.54 -0.30 -9.43
C TYR A 144 9.31 -1.22 -9.29
N PHE A 145 8.18 -0.63 -8.90
CA PHE A 145 6.94 -1.36 -8.66
C PHE A 145 6.35 -2.09 -9.89
N PRO A 146 6.42 -1.58 -11.14
CA PRO A 146 5.89 -2.30 -12.30
C PRO A 146 6.47 -3.71 -12.48
N GLU A 147 7.76 -3.89 -12.19
CA GLU A 147 8.42 -5.21 -12.17
C GLU A 147 8.22 -5.97 -10.85
N ARG A 148 7.48 -5.38 -9.90
CA ARG A 148 7.29 -5.85 -8.53
C ARG A 148 8.63 -6.03 -7.80
N ASP A 149 9.62 -5.22 -8.13
CA ASP A 149 10.93 -5.20 -7.49
C ASP A 149 11.12 -3.87 -6.73
N CYS A 150 10.46 -3.76 -5.58
CA CYS A 150 10.54 -2.55 -4.76
C CYS A 150 10.34 -2.84 -3.28
N SER A 151 10.76 -1.91 -2.44
CA SER A 151 10.71 -2.02 -0.99
C SER A 151 10.09 -0.77 -0.38
N ILE A 152 9.40 -0.95 0.74
CA ILE A 152 8.98 0.14 1.63
C ILE A 152 10.05 0.23 2.72
N LEU A 153 10.68 1.40 2.84
CA LEU A 153 11.71 1.68 3.84
C LEU A 153 11.16 2.67 4.86
N ASP A 154 11.54 2.52 6.12
CA ASP A 154 11.28 3.52 7.15
C ASP A 154 12.21 4.74 7.01
N SER A 155 11.99 5.74 7.87
CA SER A 155 12.79 6.97 7.89
C SER A 155 14.27 6.79 8.30
N GLY A 156 14.67 5.59 8.73
CA GLY A 156 16.04 5.18 9.00
C GLY A 156 16.69 4.42 7.84
N GLY A 157 15.94 4.16 6.76
CA GLY A 157 16.41 3.35 5.63
C GLY A 157 16.33 1.84 5.85
N ILE A 158 15.61 1.39 6.88
CA ILE A 158 15.37 -0.03 7.13
C ILE A 158 14.17 -0.51 6.31
N VAL A 159 14.35 -1.62 5.60
CA VAL A 159 13.26 -2.25 4.83
C VAL A 159 12.22 -2.83 5.79
N VAL A 160 11.00 -2.30 5.74
CA VAL A 160 9.85 -2.76 6.54
C VAL A 160 8.93 -3.70 5.76
N ALA A 161 8.90 -3.56 4.43
CA ALA A 161 8.24 -4.49 3.54
C ALA A 161 9.00 -4.61 2.22
N GLN A 162 9.12 -5.84 1.71
CA GLN A 162 9.70 -6.13 0.40
C GLN A 162 8.61 -6.65 -0.53
N ILE A 163 8.44 -5.99 -1.68
CA ILE A 163 7.64 -6.47 -2.80
C ILE A 163 8.61 -7.12 -3.78
N GLY A 164 8.33 -8.35 -4.18
CA GLY A 164 9.29 -9.13 -4.96
C GLY A 164 8.67 -10.29 -5.70
N VAL A 165 9.44 -10.83 -6.63
CA VAL A 165 9.29 -12.20 -7.10
C VAL A 165 10.58 -12.93 -6.74
N LYS A 166 10.57 -13.70 -5.66
CA LYS A 166 11.76 -14.45 -5.25
C LYS A 166 12.02 -15.43 -6.37
N GLU A 167 13.19 -15.44 -6.98
CA GLU A 167 13.58 -16.39 -8.03
C GLU A 167 13.19 -17.84 -7.69
N GLU A 168 13.42 -18.24 -6.43
CA GLU A 168 13.06 -19.55 -5.88
C GLU A 168 11.54 -19.79 -5.87
N VAL A 169 10.77 -18.76 -5.51
CA VAL A 169 9.30 -18.78 -5.53
C VAL A 169 8.80 -18.75 -6.97
N ASN A 170 9.44 -18.00 -7.86
CA ASN A 170 9.12 -17.90 -9.28
C ASN A 170 9.21 -19.27 -9.99
N LYS A 171 10.21 -20.07 -9.63
CA LYS A 171 10.37 -21.45 -10.14
C LYS A 171 9.28 -22.41 -9.64
N LEU A 172 8.68 -22.11 -8.49
CA LEU A 172 7.56 -22.87 -7.90
C LEU A 172 6.18 -22.32 -8.31
N MET A 173 6.11 -21.06 -8.76
CA MET A 173 4.87 -20.42 -9.16
C MET A 173 4.49 -20.84 -10.58
N THR A 174 3.36 -21.52 -10.71
CA THR A 174 2.80 -21.95 -12.00
C THR A 174 2.29 -20.77 -12.84
N SER A 175 2.11 -19.58 -12.24
CA SER A 175 1.55 -18.40 -12.91
C SER A 175 2.44 -17.15 -12.74
N LYS A 176 2.67 -16.44 -13.85
CA LYS A 176 3.34 -15.13 -13.90
C LYS A 176 2.51 -14.01 -13.26
N ASP A 177 1.28 -14.30 -12.87
CA ASP A 177 0.36 -13.35 -12.26
C ASP A 177 0.47 -13.29 -10.73
N LEU A 178 1.44 -13.97 -10.13
CA LEU A 178 1.65 -13.95 -8.68
C LEU A 178 2.94 -13.20 -8.34
N TYR A 179 2.91 -12.44 -7.26
CA TYR A 179 4.11 -11.91 -6.60
C TYR A 179 3.94 -12.02 -5.09
N HIS A 180 5.04 -11.89 -4.36
CA HIS A 180 5.02 -12.02 -2.91
C HIS A 180 5.41 -10.71 -2.24
N VAL A 181 4.89 -10.52 -1.03
CA VAL A 181 5.19 -9.41 -0.17
C VAL A 181 5.67 -9.97 1.15
N VAL A 182 6.87 -9.60 1.56
CA VAL A 182 7.44 -9.95 2.85
C VAL A 182 7.31 -8.74 3.77
N VAL A 183 6.56 -8.89 4.86
CA VAL A 183 6.34 -7.83 5.85
C VAL A 183 7.14 -8.16 7.11
N LYS A 184 7.93 -7.20 7.60
CA LYS A 184 8.72 -7.38 8.82
C LYS A 184 7.84 -7.53 10.06
N PRO A 185 8.33 -8.21 11.12
CA PRO A 185 7.65 -8.25 12.42
C PRO A 185 7.24 -6.86 12.90
N GLY A 186 6.07 -6.76 13.51
CA GLY A 186 5.51 -5.55 14.12
C GLY A 186 4.93 -4.53 13.15
N ILE A 187 5.14 -4.69 11.85
CA ILE A 187 4.60 -3.79 10.84
C ILE A 187 3.14 -4.14 10.54
N ASP A 188 2.28 -3.12 10.47
CA ASP A 188 0.87 -3.26 10.12
C ASP A 188 0.70 -3.69 8.65
N GLN A 189 0.22 -4.91 8.44
CA GLN A 189 0.02 -5.48 7.11
C GLN A 189 -1.04 -4.71 6.31
N ALA A 190 -2.12 -4.24 6.94
CA ALA A 190 -3.17 -3.51 6.25
C ALA A 190 -2.64 -2.16 5.73
N PHE A 191 -1.79 -1.47 6.49
CA PHE A 191 -1.08 -0.29 6.00
C PHE A 191 -0.21 -0.60 4.77
N VAL A 192 0.58 -1.67 4.83
CA VAL A 192 1.45 -2.09 3.71
C VAL A 192 0.61 -2.34 2.44
N PHE A 193 -0.49 -3.08 2.53
CA PHE A 193 -1.34 -3.32 1.36
C PHE A 193 -2.12 -2.08 0.91
N GLY A 194 -2.44 -1.16 1.81
CA GLY A 194 -2.96 0.16 1.45
C GLY A 194 -1.96 0.97 0.60
N VAL A 195 -0.68 0.93 0.95
CA VAL A 195 0.38 1.56 0.14
C VAL A 195 0.53 0.85 -1.21
N ILE A 196 0.56 -0.49 -1.22
CA ILE A 196 0.64 -1.28 -2.46
C ILE A 196 -0.55 -1.00 -3.37
N ALA A 197 -1.76 -0.82 -2.81
CA ALA A 197 -2.95 -0.46 -3.58
C ALA A 197 -2.76 0.86 -4.35
N VAL A 198 -2.14 1.85 -3.72
CA VAL A 198 -1.81 3.14 -4.37
C VAL A 198 -0.76 2.96 -5.45
N LEU A 199 0.32 2.21 -5.18
CA LEU A 199 1.37 1.93 -6.18
C LEU A 199 0.79 1.20 -7.39
N ASP A 200 -0.06 0.22 -7.16
CA ASP A 200 -0.74 -0.54 -8.21
C ASP A 200 -1.72 0.32 -9.01
N TYR A 201 -2.37 1.32 -8.40
CA TYR A 201 -3.17 2.30 -9.16
C TYR A 201 -2.30 3.25 -9.99
N ILE A 202 -1.18 3.73 -9.44
CA ILE A 202 -0.27 4.66 -10.14
C ILE A 202 0.33 3.99 -11.37
N HIS A 203 0.76 2.74 -11.22
CA HIS A 203 1.54 1.97 -12.20
C HIS A 203 0.74 0.91 -12.97
N GLY A 204 -0.52 0.69 -12.65
CA GLY A 204 -1.38 -0.25 -13.38
C GLY A 204 -1.69 0.27 -14.77
N GLU A 205 -0.94 -0.20 -15.77
CA GLU A 205 -0.99 0.27 -17.16
C GLU A 205 -2.34 0.03 -17.85
N SER A 206 -3.17 -0.90 -17.37
CA SER A 206 -4.41 -1.32 -18.05
C SER A 206 -5.71 -1.03 -17.27
N THR A 207 -5.65 -0.28 -16.17
CA THR A 207 -6.75 -0.25 -15.19
C THR A 207 -7.04 1.11 -14.57
N ARG A 208 -6.53 2.20 -15.16
CA ARG A 208 -7.01 3.53 -14.80
C ARG A 208 -8.42 3.71 -15.37
N CYS A 209 -9.40 3.82 -14.48
CA CYS A 209 -10.47 4.80 -14.72
C CYS A 209 -9.78 6.18 -14.78
#